data_AF-A0A482WEL1-F1
#
_entry.id   AF-A0A482WEL1-F1
#
_cell.length_a   1.000
_cell.length_b   1.000
_cell.length_c   1.000
_cell.angle_alpha   90.00
_cell.angle_beta   90.00
_cell.angle_gamma   90.00
#
_symmetry.space_group_name_H-M   'P 1'
#
loop_
_entity.id
_entity.type
_entity.pdbx_description
1 polymer ?
#
loop_
_entity_poly.entity_id
_entity_poly.type
_entity_poly.pdbx_seq_one_letter_code
_entity_poly.pdbx_strand_id
1 'polypeptide(L)'
;HSHKSSQFLNGRNTIVHLFEWKWNDIAKECENFLQYKGYGGVQNDLGGKDINLIYVDTVINHMSGGNGIGTGGSVANATNKYFPAVPYGPDDFNENCPITNFESKENSKNCELVGLKDLNQGKEYVRTKITEYMNHLIDLGVAGFRIDAAKHMWPSDLKNIYSRLKNLNTKFGFPPNARPFIYQEVSDMDREYTNLAALVEFKYSKTLSRVFRGDEKLKWLINWGPDWGLIDGLDAVAFVDNHDNQRDSNEHILTYKHAKQYKMATAFMLAHPYGTTKIMSSYAFDNFKQGPPSDGQSNIISPGFNADNTCTNGWICEHRWREIYNMVGFREVVSGTGVDNWWSNDDQQIAFCRGNKGFIVFTNWGDVKQDLQTCLPPGIYCDVISGDLEKGNCT
;
A
#
# COMPACT_ATOMS: atom_id res chain seq x y z
N HIS A 1 10.83 -4.98 -18.60
CA HIS A 1 9.72 -4.52 -17.75
C HIS A 1 10.28 -3.83 -16.52
N SER A 2 10.57 -2.52 -16.63
CA SER A 2 11.49 -1.80 -15.75
C SER A 2 10.93 -1.43 -14.37
N HIS A 3 9.61 -1.34 -14.17
CA HIS A 3 9.04 -0.66 -12.98
C HIS A 3 8.34 -1.58 -11.97
N LYS A 4 8.50 -2.90 -12.07
CA LYS A 4 7.81 -3.88 -11.19
C LYS A 4 8.63 -4.34 -9.98
N SER A 5 9.92 -4.03 -9.92
CA SER A 5 10.76 -4.41 -8.77
C SER A 5 10.64 -3.35 -7.68
N SER A 6 10.26 -3.77 -6.47
CA SER A 6 10.10 -2.91 -5.29
C SER A 6 11.39 -2.26 -4.82
N GLN A 7 12.55 -2.77 -5.26
CA GLN A 7 13.90 -2.33 -4.83
C GLN A 7 14.25 -2.65 -3.37
N PHE A 8 13.46 -3.48 -2.67
CA PHE A 8 13.74 -3.87 -1.28
C PHE A 8 15.18 -4.34 -1.08
N LEU A 9 15.77 -3.94 0.04
CA LEU A 9 17.02 -4.54 0.50
C LEU A 9 16.81 -6.03 0.83
N ASN A 10 17.88 -6.82 0.75
CA ASN A 10 17.82 -8.22 1.14
C ASN A 10 17.31 -8.38 2.58
N GLY A 11 16.45 -9.38 2.80
CA GLY A 11 15.79 -9.60 4.09
C GLY A 11 14.65 -8.63 4.38
N ARG A 12 14.31 -7.71 3.46
CA ARG A 12 13.20 -6.78 3.67
C ARG A 12 11.98 -7.12 2.85
N ASN A 13 10.82 -6.83 3.42
CA ASN A 13 9.54 -7.03 2.74
C ASN A 13 8.51 -6.02 3.25
N THR A 14 7.39 -5.92 2.55
CA THR A 14 6.21 -5.14 2.95
C THR A 14 6.43 -3.62 2.96
N ILE A 15 5.48 -2.91 2.35
CA ILE A 15 5.38 -1.44 2.39
C ILE A 15 4.44 -1.07 3.55
N VAL A 16 4.75 -0.02 4.31
CA VAL A 16 3.81 0.58 5.28
C VAL A 16 3.31 1.91 4.73
N HIS A 17 1.99 2.13 4.70
CA HIS A 17 1.42 3.43 4.40
C HIS A 17 1.27 4.23 5.70
N LEU A 18 2.25 5.08 6.02
CA LEU A 18 2.24 5.97 7.19
C LEU A 18 1.37 7.21 6.88
N PHE A 19 0.07 6.99 6.77
CA PHE A 19 -0.88 7.97 6.25
C PHE A 19 -0.93 9.24 7.09
N GLU A 20 -0.71 10.41 6.47
CA GLU A 20 -0.65 11.74 7.12
C GLU A 20 0.52 11.95 8.10
N TRP A 21 1.53 11.07 8.12
CA TRP A 21 2.71 11.28 8.98
C TRP A 21 3.63 12.36 8.42
N LYS A 22 4.21 13.17 9.32
CA LYS A 22 5.21 14.17 8.96
C LYS A 22 6.56 13.51 8.65
N TRP A 23 7.34 14.12 7.76
CA TRP A 23 8.66 13.61 7.36
C TRP A 23 9.62 13.33 8.51
N ASN A 24 9.67 14.23 9.50
CA ASN A 24 10.53 14.04 10.67
C ASN A 24 10.08 12.86 11.54
N ASP A 25 8.80 12.54 11.56
CA ASP A 25 8.27 11.40 12.31
C ASP A 25 8.53 10.10 11.53
N ILE A 26 8.41 10.11 10.19
CA ILE A 26 8.78 8.97 9.34
C ILE A 26 10.27 8.66 9.42
N ALA A 27 11.15 9.67 9.37
CA ALA A 27 12.59 9.45 9.50
C ALA A 27 12.91 8.75 10.84
N LYS A 28 12.35 9.23 11.95
CA LYS A 28 12.46 8.57 13.26
C LYS A 28 11.86 7.17 13.26
N GLU A 29 10.74 6.95 12.58
CA GLU A 29 10.10 5.63 12.52
C GLU A 29 10.93 4.63 11.72
N CYS A 30 11.57 5.09 10.64
CA CYS A 30 12.53 4.33 9.86
C CYS A 30 13.70 3.87 10.72
N GLU A 31 14.29 4.78 11.49
CA GLU A 31 15.47 4.52 12.32
C GLU A 31 15.15 3.74 13.59
N ASN A 32 14.01 3.97 14.22
CA ASN A 32 13.73 3.42 15.56
C ASN A 32 12.91 2.13 15.53
N PHE A 33 12.21 1.85 14.44
CA PHE A 33 11.27 0.72 14.41
C PHE A 33 11.33 -0.09 13.10
N LEU A 34 11.03 0.54 11.96
CA LEU A 34 10.83 -0.20 10.70
C LEU A 34 12.07 -1.00 10.30
N GLN A 35 13.26 -0.40 10.46
CA GLN A 35 14.49 -1.10 10.14
C GLN A 35 14.75 -2.32 11.04
N TYR A 36 14.25 -2.38 12.27
CA TYR A 36 14.48 -3.53 13.15
C TYR A 36 13.44 -4.64 12.97
N LYS A 37 12.32 -4.33 12.31
CA LYS A 37 11.19 -5.25 12.12
C LYS A 37 11.07 -5.83 10.70
N GLY A 38 12.08 -5.67 9.86
CA GLY A 38 12.12 -6.30 8.53
C GLY A 38 11.28 -5.60 7.45
N TYR A 39 10.69 -4.42 7.75
CA TYR A 39 9.95 -3.63 6.76
C TYR A 39 10.84 -3.17 5.60
N GLY A 40 10.28 -3.10 4.40
CA GLY A 40 10.99 -2.78 3.16
C GLY A 40 10.84 -1.36 2.65
N GLY A 41 9.77 -0.66 3.04
CA GLY A 41 9.61 0.75 2.71
C GLY A 41 8.33 1.38 3.23
N VAL A 42 8.20 2.68 2.97
CA VAL A 42 7.08 3.52 3.40
C VAL A 42 6.43 4.15 2.17
N GLN A 43 5.10 4.05 2.05
CA GLN A 43 4.31 4.93 1.20
C GLN A 43 3.97 6.20 1.99
N ASN A 44 4.25 7.39 1.43
CA ASN A 44 3.77 8.68 1.97
C ASN A 44 3.73 9.75 0.86
N ASP A 45 3.20 10.94 1.14
CA ASP A 45 2.78 11.88 0.10
C ASP A 45 3.90 12.76 -0.51
N LEU A 46 5.14 12.86 0.04
CA LEU A 46 6.28 13.71 -0.45
C LEU A 46 7.72 13.29 0.03
N GLY A 47 8.67 12.91 -0.83
CA GLY A 47 9.97 12.30 -0.43
C GLY A 47 10.80 12.85 0.78
N GLY A 48 11.42 11.94 1.54
CA GLY A 48 12.38 12.21 2.63
C GLY A 48 13.65 11.34 2.53
N LYS A 49 14.70 11.68 3.30
CA LYS A 49 15.94 10.89 3.40
C LYS A 49 15.89 10.01 4.64
N ASP A 50 16.24 8.73 4.49
CA ASP A 50 16.92 7.83 5.45
C ASP A 50 16.41 6.38 5.40
N ILE A 51 17.39 5.46 5.34
CA ILE A 51 17.50 3.99 5.60
C ILE A 51 16.38 3.03 5.11
N ASN A 52 15.16 3.47 4.86
CA ASN A 52 14.11 2.68 4.20
C ASN A 52 13.70 3.30 2.87
N LEU A 53 13.18 2.47 1.97
CA LEU A 53 12.70 2.92 0.68
C LEU A 53 11.45 3.78 0.84
N ILE A 54 11.46 4.99 0.28
CA ILE A 54 10.28 5.86 0.26
C ILE A 54 9.59 5.72 -1.10
N TYR A 55 8.30 5.44 -1.08
CA TYR A 55 7.41 5.47 -2.24
C TYR A 55 6.48 6.66 -2.11
N VAL A 56 6.45 7.52 -3.13
CA VAL A 56 5.65 8.75 -3.06
C VAL A 56 4.26 8.54 -3.65
N ASP A 57 3.23 8.94 -2.91
CA ASP A 57 1.88 9.07 -3.46
C ASP A 57 1.84 10.23 -4.48
N THR A 58 1.57 9.88 -5.74
CA THR A 58 1.79 10.76 -6.89
C THR A 58 0.47 11.07 -7.56
N VAL A 59 -0.08 12.22 -7.20
CA VAL A 59 -1.32 12.77 -7.78
C VAL A 59 -0.99 13.56 -9.04
N ILE A 60 -1.14 12.91 -10.19
CA ILE A 60 -0.82 13.47 -11.52
C ILE A 60 -2.00 13.42 -12.51
N ASN A 61 -3.15 12.92 -12.06
CA ASN A 61 -4.39 12.94 -12.83
C ASN A 61 -4.99 14.35 -12.91
N HIS A 62 -5.04 15.05 -11.77
CA HIS A 62 -5.83 16.26 -11.61
C HIS A 62 -5.13 17.31 -10.73
N MET A 63 -5.71 18.52 -10.72
CA MET A 63 -5.44 19.58 -9.75
C MET A 63 -6.65 19.79 -8.83
N SER A 64 -6.73 20.91 -8.09
CA SER A 64 -7.84 21.13 -7.14
C SER A 64 -9.20 21.27 -7.82
N GLY A 65 -10.27 20.82 -7.17
CA GLY A 65 -11.66 21.03 -7.62
C GLY A 65 -12.28 22.36 -7.20
N GLY A 66 -11.61 23.10 -6.31
CA GLY A 66 -12.05 24.40 -5.80
C GLY A 66 -10.92 25.42 -5.77
N ASN A 67 -11.29 26.70 -5.64
CA ASN A 67 -10.34 27.79 -5.49
C ASN A 67 -9.77 27.80 -4.06
N GLY A 68 -8.51 28.22 -3.91
CA GLY A 68 -7.88 28.30 -2.61
C GLY A 68 -6.40 28.64 -2.65
N ILE A 69 -5.76 28.51 -1.50
CA ILE A 69 -4.30 28.65 -1.33
C ILE A 69 -3.78 27.28 -0.88
N GLY A 70 -2.81 26.74 -1.62
CA GLY A 70 -2.13 25.50 -1.26
C GLY A 70 -1.23 25.68 -0.04
N THR A 71 -0.81 24.57 0.56
CA THR A 71 0.05 24.55 1.77
C THR A 71 1.39 25.26 1.57
N GLY A 72 1.92 25.30 0.34
CA GLY A 72 3.10 26.09 -0.05
C GLY A 72 2.83 27.57 -0.37
N GLY A 73 1.65 28.11 -0.03
CA GLY A 73 1.26 29.50 -0.29
C GLY A 73 0.87 29.81 -1.74
N SER A 74 0.85 28.80 -2.60
CA SER A 74 0.53 28.95 -4.03
C SER A 74 -0.98 29.08 -4.27
N VAL A 75 -1.37 29.93 -5.23
CA VAL A 75 -2.77 30.12 -5.59
C VAL A 75 -3.28 28.95 -6.43
N ALA A 76 -4.48 28.48 -6.11
CA ALA A 76 -5.27 27.58 -6.94
C ALA A 76 -6.54 28.31 -7.40
N ASN A 77 -6.66 28.58 -8.70
CA ASN A 77 -7.89 29.06 -9.32
C ASN A 77 -8.45 27.96 -10.21
N ALA A 78 -9.12 27.00 -9.58
CA ALA A 78 -9.75 25.86 -10.26
C ALA A 78 -10.86 26.30 -11.22
N THR A 79 -11.62 27.34 -10.89
CA THR A 79 -12.69 27.86 -11.76
C THR A 79 -12.18 28.21 -13.15
N ASN A 80 -11.01 28.86 -13.21
CA ASN A 80 -10.37 29.26 -14.46
C ASN A 80 -9.20 28.35 -14.85
N LYS A 81 -9.05 27.16 -14.24
CA LYS A 81 -7.95 26.22 -14.52
C LYS A 81 -6.56 26.86 -14.51
N TYR A 82 -6.32 27.73 -13.53
CA TYR A 82 -5.09 28.50 -13.43
C TYR A 82 -4.34 28.17 -12.14
N PHE A 83 -3.14 27.59 -12.30
CA PHE A 83 -2.26 27.11 -11.23
C PHE A 83 -0.84 27.66 -11.43
N PRO A 84 -0.58 28.93 -11.07
CA PRO A 84 0.60 29.69 -11.49
C PRO A 84 1.94 29.17 -10.96
N ALA A 85 1.95 28.38 -9.89
CA ALA A 85 3.19 27.86 -9.32
C ALA A 85 3.85 26.76 -10.19
N VAL A 86 3.08 26.12 -11.07
CA VAL A 86 3.61 25.05 -11.95
C VAL A 86 4.34 25.59 -13.19
N PRO A 87 3.83 26.57 -13.96
CA PRO A 87 2.48 27.11 -14.14
C PRO A 87 1.60 26.29 -15.10
N TYR A 88 0.34 26.02 -14.74
CA TYR A 88 -0.68 25.49 -15.66
C TYR A 88 -1.79 26.51 -15.94
N GLY A 89 -2.28 26.52 -17.18
CA GLY A 89 -3.44 27.29 -17.63
C GLY A 89 -4.54 26.39 -18.22
N PRO A 90 -5.66 26.98 -18.69
CA PRO A 90 -6.81 26.22 -19.21
C PRO A 90 -6.47 25.19 -20.28
N ASP A 91 -5.48 25.49 -21.12
CA ASP A 91 -5.04 24.60 -22.19
C ASP A 91 -4.37 23.33 -21.66
N ASP A 92 -3.91 23.28 -20.41
CA ASP A 92 -3.22 22.11 -19.86
C ASP A 92 -4.19 21.03 -19.35
N PHE A 93 -5.49 21.26 -19.46
CA PHE A 93 -6.55 20.38 -18.96
C PHE A 93 -7.41 19.81 -20.10
N ASN A 94 -8.07 18.70 -19.82
CA ASN A 94 -9.14 18.19 -20.68
C ASN A 94 -10.36 19.11 -20.64
N GLU A 95 -11.33 18.90 -21.54
CA GLU A 95 -12.56 19.69 -21.57
C GLU A 95 -13.37 19.54 -20.27
N ASN A 96 -14.21 20.54 -19.95
CA ASN A 96 -15.05 20.47 -18.76
C ASN A 96 -16.18 19.46 -18.97
N CYS A 97 -16.06 18.29 -18.36
CA CYS A 97 -17.13 17.31 -18.24
C CYS A 97 -16.98 16.56 -16.92
N PRO A 98 -18.07 16.12 -16.28
CA PRO A 98 -17.99 15.21 -15.13
C PRO A 98 -17.88 13.75 -15.59
N ILE A 99 -17.22 12.92 -14.78
CA ILE A 99 -17.35 11.46 -14.93
C ILE A 99 -18.76 11.07 -14.50
N THR A 100 -19.55 10.56 -15.43
CA THR A 100 -20.93 10.08 -15.20
C THR A 100 -21.10 8.62 -15.59
N ASN A 101 -20.19 8.07 -16.40
CA ASN A 101 -20.18 6.69 -16.84
C ASN A 101 -18.77 6.09 -16.74
N PHE A 102 -18.52 5.35 -15.66
CA PHE A 102 -17.22 4.71 -15.39
C PHE A 102 -16.87 3.57 -16.35
N GLU A 103 -17.84 3.07 -17.13
CA GLU A 103 -17.61 2.02 -18.15
C GLU A 103 -17.11 2.61 -19.48
N SER A 104 -17.32 3.91 -19.73
CA SER A 104 -16.78 4.58 -20.91
C SER A 104 -15.31 4.96 -20.64
N LYS A 105 -14.38 4.38 -21.40
CA LYS A 105 -12.95 4.70 -21.29
C LYS A 105 -12.71 6.21 -21.49
N GLU A 106 -13.36 6.82 -22.46
CA GLU A 106 -13.22 8.24 -22.77
C GLU A 106 -13.76 9.13 -21.66
N ASN A 107 -14.97 8.85 -21.14
CA ASN A 107 -15.52 9.63 -20.03
C ASN A 107 -14.70 9.44 -18.76
N SER A 108 -14.28 8.21 -18.46
CA SER A 108 -13.48 7.91 -17.27
C SER A 108 -12.09 8.55 -17.30
N LYS A 109 -11.50 8.80 -18.49
CA LYS A 109 -10.10 9.25 -18.63
C LYS A 109 -9.92 10.68 -19.12
N ASN A 110 -10.99 11.35 -19.56
CA ASN A 110 -10.93 12.72 -20.07
C ASN A 110 -11.86 13.70 -19.32
N CYS A 111 -12.54 13.25 -18.26
CA CYS A 111 -13.48 14.07 -17.51
C CYS A 111 -13.11 14.17 -16.04
N GLU A 112 -13.61 15.22 -15.40
CA GLU A 112 -13.34 15.61 -14.02
C GLU A 112 -13.93 14.58 -13.04
N LEU A 113 -13.03 13.86 -12.35
CA LEU A 113 -13.38 13.03 -11.20
C LEU A 113 -13.83 13.94 -10.05
N VAL A 114 -15.11 13.88 -9.68
CA VAL A 114 -15.74 14.68 -8.60
C VAL A 114 -15.42 16.20 -8.67
N GLY A 115 -15.27 16.74 -9.88
CA GLY A 115 -15.01 18.16 -10.14
C GLY A 115 -13.53 18.58 -10.05
N LEU A 116 -12.62 17.64 -9.81
CA LEU A 116 -11.17 17.86 -9.82
C LEU A 116 -10.71 18.17 -11.24
N LYS A 117 -9.89 19.21 -11.42
CA LYS A 117 -9.51 19.69 -12.75
C LYS A 117 -8.56 18.71 -13.43
N ASP A 118 -9.08 18.02 -14.43
CA ASP A 118 -8.45 16.89 -15.11
C ASP A 118 -7.35 17.32 -16.08
N LEU A 119 -6.09 16.97 -15.78
CA LEU A 119 -4.93 17.35 -16.60
C LEU A 119 -4.95 16.57 -17.91
N ASN A 120 -4.54 17.21 -19.00
CA ASN A 120 -4.38 16.54 -20.29
C ASN A 120 -2.95 15.99 -20.43
N GLN A 121 -2.71 14.77 -19.95
CA GLN A 121 -1.40 14.12 -20.08
C GLN A 121 -1.08 13.73 -21.54
N GLY A 122 -1.98 13.97 -22.49
CA GLY A 122 -1.70 13.91 -23.93
C GLY A 122 -0.78 15.03 -24.41
N LYS A 123 -0.73 16.16 -23.68
CA LYS A 123 0.08 17.34 -24.03
C LYS A 123 1.53 17.20 -23.56
N GLU A 124 2.46 17.56 -24.44
CA GLU A 124 3.90 17.46 -24.18
C GLU A 124 4.35 18.31 -22.98
N TYR A 125 3.76 19.50 -22.81
CA TYR A 125 4.07 20.37 -21.67
C TYR A 125 3.65 19.73 -20.34
N VAL A 126 2.45 19.15 -20.25
CA VAL A 126 1.95 18.45 -19.06
C VAL A 126 2.83 17.24 -18.72
N ARG A 127 3.16 16.40 -19.71
CA ARG A 127 4.07 15.26 -19.52
C ARG A 127 5.44 15.70 -19.01
N THR A 128 5.97 16.81 -19.54
CA THR A 128 7.26 17.36 -19.13
C THR A 128 7.22 17.82 -17.68
N LYS A 129 6.20 18.58 -17.27
CA LYS A 129 6.04 19.04 -15.89
C LYS A 129 5.88 17.90 -14.88
N ILE A 130 5.09 16.89 -15.22
CA ILE A 130 4.95 15.68 -14.40
C ILE A 130 6.30 14.95 -14.29
N THR A 131 6.99 14.79 -15.41
CA THR A 131 8.30 14.12 -15.44
C THR A 131 9.36 14.87 -14.64
N GLU A 132 9.40 16.21 -14.73
CA GLU A 132 10.29 17.08 -13.94
C GLU A 132 10.06 16.88 -12.45
N TYR A 133 8.80 16.89 -12.02
CA TYR A 133 8.41 16.63 -10.63
C TYR A 133 8.87 15.25 -10.15
N MET A 134 8.52 14.19 -10.88
CA MET A 134 8.89 12.83 -10.47
C MET A 134 10.40 12.61 -10.50
N ASN A 135 11.12 13.16 -11.49
CA ASN A 135 12.58 13.07 -11.55
C ASN A 135 13.27 13.87 -10.44
N HIS A 136 12.70 15.00 -10.02
CA HIS A 136 13.19 15.74 -8.87
C HIS A 136 13.10 14.88 -7.60
N LEU A 137 11.98 14.17 -7.40
CA LEU A 137 11.86 13.24 -6.28
C LEU A 137 12.91 12.11 -6.38
N ILE A 138 13.13 11.52 -7.55
CA ILE A 138 14.18 10.49 -7.73
C ILE A 138 15.56 11.05 -7.34
N ASP A 139 15.87 12.30 -7.69
CA ASP A 139 17.12 12.94 -7.30
C ASP A 139 17.23 13.07 -5.76
N LEU A 140 16.10 13.25 -5.06
CA LEU A 140 16.01 13.28 -3.59
C LEU A 140 16.06 11.89 -2.92
N GLY A 141 15.99 10.80 -3.69
CA GLY A 141 16.24 9.43 -3.20
C GLY A 141 15.02 8.54 -3.03
N VAL A 142 13.84 8.91 -3.55
CA VAL A 142 12.68 7.99 -3.50
C VAL A 142 12.90 6.76 -4.38
N ALA A 143 12.37 5.63 -3.92
CA ALA A 143 12.48 4.33 -4.56
C ALA A 143 11.42 4.07 -5.62
N GLY A 144 10.33 4.83 -5.60
CA GLY A 144 9.20 4.61 -6.48
C GLY A 144 7.98 5.45 -6.17
N PHE A 145 6.86 5.11 -6.80
CA PHE A 145 5.63 5.91 -6.81
C PHE A 145 4.38 5.04 -6.73
N ARG A 146 3.44 5.44 -5.86
CA ARG A 146 2.03 5.05 -5.97
C ARG A 146 1.38 6.04 -6.92
N ILE A 147 0.79 5.57 -8.00
CA ILE A 147 0.13 6.46 -8.97
C ILE A 147 -1.35 6.53 -8.62
N ASP A 148 -1.75 7.67 -8.09
CA ASP A 148 -3.14 7.99 -7.75
C ASP A 148 -4.03 8.01 -8.99
N ALA A 149 -5.26 7.53 -8.85
CA ALA A 149 -6.29 7.62 -9.87
C ALA A 149 -5.82 7.14 -11.26
N ALA A 150 -4.93 6.14 -11.33
CA ALA A 150 -4.32 5.72 -12.59
C ALA A 150 -5.36 5.22 -13.61
N LYS A 151 -6.49 4.65 -13.14
CA LYS A 151 -7.66 4.31 -13.97
C LYS A 151 -8.17 5.50 -14.81
N HIS A 152 -8.00 6.73 -14.31
CA HIS A 152 -8.46 7.97 -14.94
C HIS A 152 -7.43 8.60 -15.89
N MET A 153 -6.30 7.94 -16.14
CA MET A 153 -5.28 8.39 -17.12
C MET A 153 -5.09 7.37 -18.22
N TRP A 154 -4.74 7.81 -19.44
CA TRP A 154 -4.47 6.91 -20.55
C TRP A 154 -3.16 6.11 -20.35
N PRO A 155 -3.17 4.77 -20.54
CA PRO A 155 -1.96 3.95 -20.46
C PRO A 155 -0.84 4.42 -21.39
N SER A 156 -1.17 4.96 -22.57
CA SER A 156 -0.20 5.52 -23.50
C SER A 156 0.55 6.72 -22.92
N ASP A 157 -0.14 7.57 -22.16
CA ASP A 157 0.43 8.78 -21.56
C ASP A 157 1.28 8.42 -20.34
N LEU A 158 0.78 7.50 -19.50
CA LEU A 158 1.55 6.92 -18.40
C LEU A 158 2.82 6.23 -18.90
N LYS A 159 2.73 5.44 -19.97
CA LYS A 159 3.91 4.82 -20.61
C LYS A 159 4.93 5.87 -21.04
N ASN A 160 4.47 6.98 -21.62
CA ASN A 160 5.32 8.07 -22.05
C ASN A 160 6.04 8.70 -20.84
N ILE A 161 5.30 9.06 -19.80
CA ILE A 161 5.85 9.63 -18.55
C ILE A 161 6.86 8.67 -17.91
N TYR A 162 6.49 7.40 -17.69
CA TYR A 162 7.36 6.41 -17.04
C TYR A 162 8.66 6.16 -17.81
N SER A 163 8.61 6.22 -19.15
CA SER A 163 9.80 6.06 -20.01
C SER A 163 10.82 7.18 -19.85
N ARG A 164 10.39 8.37 -19.41
CA ARG A 164 11.25 9.55 -19.19
C ARG A 164 11.82 9.63 -17.78
N LEU A 165 11.39 8.74 -16.88
CA LEU A 165 11.93 8.71 -15.52
C LEU A 165 13.40 8.31 -15.54
N LYS A 166 14.19 8.96 -14.68
CA LYS A 166 15.58 8.62 -14.42
C LYS A 166 15.70 7.24 -13.78
N ASN A 167 16.90 6.69 -13.83
CA ASN A 167 17.27 5.60 -12.93
C ASN A 167 17.37 6.13 -11.50
N LEU A 168 17.18 5.26 -10.53
CA LEU A 168 17.26 5.61 -9.12
C LEU A 168 18.67 6.07 -8.74
N ASN A 169 18.73 7.02 -7.81
CA ASN A 169 19.96 7.72 -7.46
C ASN A 169 20.88 6.84 -6.61
N THR A 170 22.01 6.40 -7.17
CA THR A 170 22.96 5.49 -6.51
C THR A 170 23.57 6.06 -5.22
N LYS A 171 23.51 7.38 -4.99
CA LYS A 171 23.92 7.99 -3.71
C LYS A 171 23.10 7.50 -2.51
N PHE A 172 21.92 6.93 -2.75
CA PHE A 172 21.04 6.37 -1.73
C PHE A 172 21.12 4.84 -1.64
N GLY A 173 22.16 4.22 -2.22
CA GLY A 173 22.40 2.77 -2.11
C GLY A 173 21.67 1.92 -3.16
N PHE A 174 20.97 2.54 -4.12
CA PHE A 174 20.38 1.80 -5.24
C PHE A 174 21.45 1.26 -6.20
N PRO A 175 21.26 0.06 -6.78
CA PRO A 175 22.18 -0.46 -7.77
C PRO A 175 22.17 0.37 -9.07
N PRO A 176 23.26 0.39 -9.84
CA PRO A 176 23.28 1.03 -11.15
C PRO A 176 22.13 0.53 -12.04
N ASN A 177 21.49 1.44 -12.75
CA ASN A 177 20.33 1.16 -13.61
C ASN A 177 19.06 0.67 -12.90
N ALA A 178 19.00 0.73 -11.56
CA ALA A 178 17.76 0.54 -10.83
C ALA A 178 16.69 1.51 -11.33
N ARG A 179 15.46 1.01 -11.45
CA ARG A 179 14.32 1.76 -11.98
C ARG A 179 13.31 1.95 -10.85
N PRO A 180 12.61 3.10 -10.80
CA PRO A 180 11.64 3.35 -9.74
C PRO A 180 10.54 2.28 -9.77
N PHE A 181 10.19 1.75 -8.60
CA PHE A 181 9.01 0.90 -8.47
C PHE A 181 7.77 1.73 -8.75
N ILE A 182 6.84 1.23 -9.57
CA ILE A 182 5.58 1.90 -9.81
C ILE A 182 4.46 0.91 -9.52
N TYR A 183 3.48 1.36 -8.74
CA TYR A 183 2.24 0.62 -8.52
C TYR A 183 1.05 1.57 -8.65
N GLN A 184 0.07 1.13 -9.41
CA GLN A 184 -0.96 2.00 -9.97
C GLN A 184 -2.30 1.70 -9.32
N GLU A 185 -3.02 2.74 -8.94
CA GLU A 185 -4.40 2.60 -8.51
C GLU A 185 -5.33 2.41 -9.71
N VAL A 186 -5.69 1.16 -9.96
CA VAL A 186 -6.65 0.79 -11.00
C VAL A 186 -7.65 -0.16 -10.38
N SER A 187 -8.94 0.21 -10.38
CA SER A 187 -9.99 -0.59 -9.73
C SER A 187 -10.47 -1.79 -10.56
N ASP A 188 -10.12 -1.86 -11.86
CA ASP A 188 -10.48 -2.97 -12.76
C ASP A 188 -9.25 -3.62 -13.41
N MET A 189 -9.38 -4.91 -13.75
CA MET A 189 -8.32 -5.65 -14.44
C MET A 189 -8.17 -5.20 -15.90
N ASP A 190 -7.45 -4.11 -16.12
CA ASP A 190 -7.03 -3.67 -17.46
C ASP A 190 -5.55 -4.04 -17.71
N ARG A 191 -5.36 -5.00 -18.62
CA ARG A 191 -4.03 -5.52 -19.02
C ARG A 191 -3.12 -4.43 -19.59
N GLU A 192 -3.67 -3.32 -20.06
CA GLU A 192 -2.86 -2.20 -20.53
C GLU A 192 -1.98 -1.63 -19.40
N TYR A 193 -2.48 -1.59 -18.16
CA TYR A 193 -1.73 -1.05 -17.01
C TYR A 193 -0.75 -2.08 -16.42
N THR A 194 -1.11 -3.36 -16.35
CA THR A 194 -0.19 -4.41 -15.84
C THR A 194 1.05 -4.56 -16.72
N ASN A 195 0.96 -4.23 -18.01
CA ASN A 195 2.12 -4.21 -18.90
C ASN A 195 3.12 -3.08 -18.58
N LEU A 196 2.65 -1.99 -17.95
CA LEU A 196 3.46 -0.83 -17.61
C LEU A 196 4.18 -1.01 -16.27
N ALA A 197 3.42 -1.39 -15.23
CA ALA A 197 3.89 -1.44 -13.86
C ALA A 197 2.97 -2.33 -13.00
N ALA A 198 3.26 -2.45 -11.70
CA ALA A 198 2.41 -3.19 -10.78
C ALA A 198 1.05 -2.48 -10.57
N LEU A 199 0.05 -3.19 -10.07
CA LEU A 199 -1.26 -2.64 -9.72
C LEU A 199 -1.57 -2.83 -8.24
N VAL A 200 -2.31 -1.89 -7.68
CA VAL A 200 -2.99 -2.03 -6.39
C VAL A 200 -4.16 -3.00 -6.59
N GLU A 201 -4.10 -4.19 -5.98
CA GLU A 201 -5.08 -5.25 -6.20
C GLU A 201 -6.30 -5.12 -5.26
N PHE A 202 -7.29 -4.31 -5.65
CA PHE A 202 -8.49 -4.07 -4.84
C PHE A 202 -9.33 -5.33 -4.60
N LYS A 203 -9.31 -6.29 -5.54
CA LYS A 203 -10.07 -7.54 -5.38
C LYS A 203 -9.49 -8.41 -4.27
N TYR A 204 -8.19 -8.29 -3.99
CA TYR A 204 -7.55 -8.93 -2.85
C TYR A 204 -8.21 -8.47 -1.55
N SER A 205 -8.27 -7.14 -1.32
CA SER A 205 -8.86 -6.52 -0.12
C SER A 205 -10.31 -6.94 0.07
N LYS A 206 -11.14 -6.82 -0.98
CA LYS A 206 -12.58 -7.16 -0.94
C LYS A 206 -12.81 -8.64 -0.65
N THR A 207 -12.13 -9.52 -1.38
CA THR A 207 -12.33 -10.97 -1.26
C THR A 207 -11.83 -11.49 0.08
N LEU A 208 -10.64 -11.06 0.52
CA LEU A 208 -10.07 -11.51 1.78
C LEU A 208 -10.91 -11.02 2.97
N SER A 209 -11.46 -9.80 2.90
CA SER A 209 -12.39 -9.29 3.90
C SER A 209 -13.63 -10.18 4.04
N ARG A 210 -14.26 -10.58 2.92
CA ARG A 210 -15.43 -11.49 2.93
C ARG A 210 -15.09 -12.84 3.58
N VAL A 211 -13.95 -13.43 3.24
CA VAL A 211 -13.51 -14.71 3.79
C VAL A 211 -13.29 -14.62 5.31
N PHE A 212 -12.52 -13.64 5.79
CA PHE A 212 -12.21 -13.52 7.22
C PHE A 212 -13.37 -12.95 8.06
N ARG A 213 -14.36 -12.31 7.45
CA ARG A 213 -15.64 -11.99 8.10
C ARG A 213 -16.56 -13.20 8.27
N GLY A 214 -16.25 -14.32 7.61
CA GLY A 214 -17.06 -15.53 7.63
C GLY A 214 -18.17 -15.56 6.58
N ASP A 215 -18.21 -14.58 5.67
CA ASP A 215 -19.12 -14.55 4.53
C ASP A 215 -18.74 -15.64 3.50
N GLU A 216 -17.49 -16.11 3.55
CA GLU A 216 -16.99 -17.31 2.86
C GLU A 216 -16.15 -18.18 3.81
N LYS A 217 -15.86 -19.43 3.40
CA LYS A 217 -15.08 -20.39 4.22
C LYS A 217 -13.58 -20.25 4.00
N LEU A 218 -12.78 -20.27 5.08
CA LEU A 218 -11.32 -20.24 5.00
C LEU A 218 -10.78 -21.35 4.09
N LYS A 219 -11.41 -22.53 4.05
CA LYS A 219 -10.93 -23.66 3.22
C LYS A 219 -10.73 -23.33 1.75
N TRP A 220 -11.50 -22.38 1.21
CA TRP A 220 -11.43 -22.03 -0.20
C TRP A 220 -10.14 -21.29 -0.56
N LEU A 221 -9.40 -20.78 0.44
CA LEU A 221 -8.10 -20.14 0.23
C LEU A 221 -6.99 -21.10 -0.24
N ILE A 222 -7.26 -22.41 -0.38
CA ILE A 222 -6.28 -23.42 -0.86
C ILE A 222 -5.64 -23.05 -2.20
N ASN A 223 -6.38 -22.38 -3.08
CA ASN A 223 -5.92 -21.92 -4.39
C ASN A 223 -5.91 -20.38 -4.49
N TRP A 224 -5.67 -19.69 -3.37
CA TRP A 224 -5.64 -18.22 -3.33
C TRP A 224 -4.64 -17.64 -4.33
N GLY A 225 -5.12 -16.73 -5.20
CA GLY A 225 -4.32 -16.16 -6.29
C GLY A 225 -5.14 -15.97 -7.57
N PRO A 226 -4.53 -16.15 -8.77
CA PRO A 226 -5.22 -15.96 -10.05
C PRO A 226 -6.50 -16.79 -10.25
N ASP A 227 -6.64 -17.95 -9.61
CA ASP A 227 -7.87 -18.76 -9.66
C ASP A 227 -9.08 -18.06 -9.03
N TRP A 228 -8.83 -17.11 -8.12
CA TRP A 228 -9.85 -16.22 -7.58
C TRP A 228 -10.13 -15.02 -8.49
N GLY A 229 -9.52 -15.00 -9.68
CA GLY A 229 -9.54 -13.89 -10.63
C GLY A 229 -8.82 -12.65 -10.11
N LEU A 230 -7.77 -12.85 -9.30
CA LEU A 230 -6.77 -11.82 -9.01
C LEU A 230 -5.77 -11.75 -10.17
N ILE A 231 -5.01 -10.66 -10.27
CA ILE A 231 -3.90 -10.59 -11.23
C ILE A 231 -2.74 -11.51 -10.84
N ASP A 232 -1.72 -11.61 -11.70
CA ASP A 232 -0.52 -12.35 -11.35
C ASP A 232 0.17 -11.73 -10.12
N GLY A 233 0.62 -12.57 -9.18
CA GLY A 233 1.22 -12.09 -7.94
C GLY A 233 2.48 -11.24 -8.13
N LEU A 234 3.23 -11.40 -9.23
CA LEU A 234 4.38 -10.57 -9.55
C LEU A 234 4.00 -9.15 -9.99
N ASP A 235 2.73 -8.96 -10.39
CA ASP A 235 2.17 -7.70 -10.85
C ASP A 235 1.31 -7.01 -9.78
N ALA A 236 1.11 -7.65 -8.63
CA ALA A 236 0.19 -7.20 -7.59
C ALA A 236 0.89 -6.54 -6.40
N VAL A 237 0.31 -5.43 -5.95
CA VAL A 237 0.47 -4.91 -4.59
C VAL A 237 -0.79 -5.27 -3.80
N ALA A 238 -0.66 -6.25 -2.90
CA ALA A 238 -1.73 -6.77 -2.05
C ALA A 238 -1.83 -5.99 -0.73
N PHE A 239 -3.05 -5.78 -0.26
CA PHE A 239 -3.37 -5.06 0.98
C PHE A 239 -4.71 -5.53 1.54
N VAL A 240 -4.90 -5.40 2.85
CA VAL A 240 -6.19 -5.72 3.51
C VAL A 240 -7.14 -4.53 3.40
N ASP A 241 -6.64 -3.33 3.72
CA ASP A 241 -7.33 -2.04 3.57
C ASP A 241 -6.37 -0.94 3.08
N ASN A 242 -6.92 0.13 2.53
CA ASN A 242 -6.21 1.35 2.19
C ASN A 242 -6.90 2.57 2.80
N HIS A 243 -6.36 3.77 2.56
CA HIS A 243 -6.88 5.00 3.15
C HIS A 243 -8.30 5.36 2.69
N ASP A 244 -8.69 4.98 1.47
CA ASP A 244 -10.03 5.22 0.93
C ASP A 244 -11.05 4.21 1.46
N ASN A 245 -10.81 2.92 1.23
CA ASN A 245 -11.80 1.88 1.49
C ASN A 245 -12.01 1.59 2.98
N GLN A 246 -11.07 1.98 3.84
CA GLN A 246 -11.29 1.93 5.29
C GLN A 246 -12.35 2.93 5.75
N ARG A 247 -12.64 3.97 4.94
CA ARG A 247 -13.67 4.99 5.21
C ARG A 247 -15.00 4.65 4.53
N ASP A 248 -15.01 3.79 3.52
CA ASP A 248 -16.23 3.41 2.83
C ASP A 248 -17.01 2.34 3.62
N SER A 249 -18.10 2.76 4.25
CA SER A 249 -18.98 1.86 5.00
C SER A 249 -19.70 0.83 4.13
N ASN A 250 -19.77 1.04 2.81
CA ASN A 250 -20.51 0.16 1.89
C ASN A 250 -19.69 -1.04 1.42
N GLU A 251 -18.36 -0.99 1.49
CA GLU A 251 -17.51 -2.07 0.97
C GLU A 251 -17.28 -3.22 1.95
N HIS A 252 -17.73 -3.09 3.21
CA HIS A 252 -17.56 -4.11 4.27
C HIS A 252 -16.11 -4.59 4.46
N ILE A 253 -15.14 -3.70 4.23
CA ILE A 253 -13.70 -3.99 4.33
C ILE A 253 -13.29 -4.21 5.79
N LEU A 254 -12.38 -5.16 6.02
CA LEU A 254 -11.72 -5.32 7.32
C LEU A 254 -10.73 -4.17 7.55
N THR A 255 -10.85 -3.51 8.69
CA THR A 255 -9.99 -2.40 9.10
C THR A 255 -9.57 -2.59 10.56
N TYR A 256 -8.77 -1.69 11.11
CA TYR A 256 -8.43 -1.69 12.53
C TYR A 256 -9.66 -1.73 13.47
N LYS A 257 -10.83 -1.25 13.01
CA LYS A 257 -12.10 -1.30 13.76
C LYS A 257 -12.64 -2.73 13.95
N HIS A 258 -12.10 -3.70 13.21
CA HIS A 258 -12.40 -5.13 13.29
C HIS A 258 -11.14 -5.91 13.68
N ALA A 259 -10.47 -5.49 14.75
CA ALA A 259 -9.08 -5.83 15.06
C ALA A 259 -8.73 -7.34 14.99
N LYS A 260 -9.60 -8.24 15.48
CA LYS A 260 -9.32 -9.69 15.44
C LYS A 260 -9.23 -10.21 14.01
N GLN A 261 -10.28 -10.01 13.22
CA GLN A 261 -10.35 -10.47 11.82
C GLN A 261 -9.33 -9.75 10.95
N TYR A 262 -9.09 -8.45 11.20
CA TYR A 262 -8.07 -7.67 10.50
C TYR A 262 -6.66 -8.25 10.69
N LYS A 263 -6.29 -8.60 11.93
CA LYS A 263 -5.01 -9.24 12.22
C LYS A 263 -4.89 -10.61 11.54
N MET A 264 -5.97 -11.40 11.54
CA MET A 264 -5.98 -12.70 10.85
C MET A 264 -5.79 -12.56 9.33
N ALA A 265 -6.53 -11.64 8.70
CA ALA A 265 -6.39 -11.37 7.26
C ALA A 265 -4.98 -10.85 6.90
N THR A 266 -4.42 -9.97 7.74
CA THR A 266 -3.06 -9.44 7.57
C THR A 266 -2.01 -10.54 7.75
N ALA A 267 -2.17 -11.41 8.75
CA ALA A 267 -1.30 -12.57 8.94
C ALA A 267 -1.36 -13.53 7.75
N PHE A 268 -2.55 -13.81 7.19
CA PHE A 268 -2.66 -14.61 5.97
C PHE A 268 -1.95 -13.96 4.79
N MET A 269 -2.12 -12.66 4.58
CA MET A 269 -1.43 -11.91 3.54
C MET A 269 0.10 -12.00 3.67
N LEU A 270 0.62 -11.88 4.89
CA LEU A 270 2.06 -11.94 5.13
C LEU A 270 2.61 -13.37 5.04
N ALA A 271 1.82 -14.38 5.42
CA ALA A 271 2.19 -15.79 5.31
C ALA A 271 2.09 -16.36 3.89
N HIS A 272 1.23 -15.82 3.03
CA HIS A 272 1.03 -16.32 1.66
C HIS A 272 2.02 -15.67 0.66
N PRO A 273 2.63 -16.42 -0.30
CA PRO A 273 3.66 -15.88 -1.20
C PRO A 273 3.16 -14.86 -2.24
N TYR A 274 1.84 -14.66 -2.36
CA TYR A 274 1.24 -13.77 -3.36
C TYR A 274 1.60 -12.30 -3.10
N GLY A 275 1.98 -11.57 -4.16
CA GLY A 275 2.04 -10.11 -4.16
C GLY A 275 3.22 -9.48 -3.43
N THR A 276 3.50 -8.24 -3.80
CA THR A 276 4.16 -7.29 -2.88
C THR A 276 3.13 -6.84 -1.85
N THR A 277 3.43 -6.97 -0.57
CA THR A 277 2.48 -6.66 0.51
C THR A 277 2.54 -5.20 0.92
N LYS A 278 1.39 -4.62 1.25
CA LYS A 278 1.27 -3.27 1.83
C LYS A 278 0.36 -3.31 3.05
N ILE A 279 0.80 -2.65 4.12
CA ILE A 279 0.10 -2.51 5.39
C ILE A 279 -0.31 -1.06 5.57
N MET A 280 -1.56 -0.84 5.95
CA MET A 280 -2.05 0.48 6.32
C MET A 280 -1.58 0.83 7.74
N SER A 281 -1.19 2.08 7.97
CA SER A 281 -0.99 2.63 9.31
C SER A 281 -1.86 3.88 9.45
N SER A 282 -2.96 3.74 10.18
CA SER A 282 -4.06 4.70 10.23
C SER A 282 -3.93 5.69 11.40
N TYR A 283 -4.75 6.74 11.34
CA TYR A 283 -5.19 7.49 12.51
C TYR A 283 -6.65 7.18 12.82
N ALA A 284 -7.07 7.39 14.07
CA ALA A 284 -8.42 7.16 14.52
C ALA A 284 -9.38 8.20 13.91
N PHE A 285 -10.49 7.74 13.34
CA PHE A 285 -11.51 8.60 12.76
C PHE A 285 -12.92 8.08 13.05
N ASP A 286 -13.87 9.01 13.21
CA ASP A 286 -15.29 8.73 13.47
C ASP A 286 -16.19 9.05 12.27
N ASN A 287 -15.69 9.80 11.28
CA ASN A 287 -16.42 10.09 10.05
C ASN A 287 -15.51 10.13 8.81
N PHE A 288 -16.14 10.01 7.64
CA PHE A 288 -15.47 9.90 6.35
C PHE A 288 -14.53 11.07 6.02
N LYS A 289 -14.85 12.29 6.45
CA LYS A 289 -14.13 13.52 6.08
C LYS A 289 -13.13 14.00 7.13
N GLN A 290 -12.96 13.23 8.21
CA GLN A 290 -12.08 13.63 9.31
C GLN A 290 -10.60 13.53 8.89
N GLY A 291 -9.89 14.65 9.00
CA GLY A 291 -8.44 14.71 8.82
C GLY A 291 -7.65 14.08 9.99
N PRO A 292 -6.32 14.07 9.91
CA PRO A 292 -5.46 13.51 10.96
C PRO A 292 -5.56 14.31 12.27
N PRO A 293 -5.04 13.77 13.39
CA PRO A 293 -4.91 14.51 14.64
C PRO A 293 -4.17 15.84 14.43
N SER A 294 -4.81 16.96 14.76
CA SER A 294 -4.25 18.30 14.57
C SER A 294 -4.45 19.20 15.80
N ASP A 295 -3.57 20.19 15.96
CA ASP A 295 -3.74 21.25 16.96
C ASP A 295 -4.80 22.28 16.52
N GLY A 296 -5.04 23.30 17.37
CA GLY A 296 -6.00 24.37 17.09
C GLY A 296 -5.63 25.28 15.91
N GLN A 297 -4.45 25.09 15.31
CA GLN A 297 -3.95 25.82 14.15
C GLN A 297 -3.83 24.92 12.91
N SER A 298 -4.40 23.70 12.96
CA SER A 298 -4.35 22.71 11.89
C SER A 298 -2.94 22.18 11.60
N ASN A 299 -1.99 22.29 12.53
CA ASN A 299 -0.73 21.56 12.43
C ASN A 299 -0.94 20.11 12.86
N ILE A 300 -0.40 19.16 12.10
CA ILE A 300 -0.50 17.73 12.43
C ILE A 300 0.27 17.44 13.73
N ILE A 301 -0.42 16.80 14.69
CA ILE A 301 0.15 16.31 15.94
C ILE A 301 0.93 15.02 15.66
N SER A 302 2.20 14.99 16.04
CA SER A 302 3.05 13.81 15.86
C SER A 302 2.52 12.60 16.63
N PRO A 303 2.71 11.37 16.11
CA PRO A 303 2.54 10.15 16.88
C PRO A 303 3.42 10.16 18.13
N GLY A 304 2.84 9.75 19.26
CA GLY A 304 3.60 9.39 20.47
C GLY A 304 3.64 7.87 20.62
N PHE A 305 4.57 7.38 21.43
CA PHE A 305 4.77 5.94 21.62
C PHE A 305 4.78 5.58 23.11
N ASN A 306 3.96 4.59 23.45
CA ASN A 306 3.92 3.98 24.79
C ASN A 306 5.08 3.00 24.98
N ALA A 307 5.31 2.58 26.23
CA ALA A 307 6.34 1.59 26.57
C ALA A 307 6.07 0.20 25.94
N ASP A 308 4.82 -0.11 25.62
CA ASP A 308 4.40 -1.34 24.93
C ASP A 308 4.46 -1.22 23.40
N ASN A 309 5.10 -0.17 22.88
CA ASN A 309 5.21 0.19 21.46
C ASN A 309 3.91 0.58 20.76
N THR A 310 2.78 0.67 21.46
CA THR A 310 1.54 1.20 20.90
C THR A 310 1.63 2.71 20.70
N CYS A 311 0.83 3.24 19.77
CA CYS A 311 0.80 4.67 19.49
C CYS A 311 -0.21 5.43 20.36
N THR A 312 0.06 6.71 20.58
CA THR A 312 -0.81 7.67 21.26
C THR A 312 -1.23 8.80 20.31
N ASN A 313 -1.84 9.86 20.83
CA ASN A 313 -2.26 11.06 20.06
C ASN A 313 -3.25 10.76 18.92
N GLY A 314 -4.05 9.70 19.04
CA GLY A 314 -5.04 9.33 18.04
C GLY A 314 -4.48 8.55 16.84
N TRP A 315 -3.24 8.07 16.91
CA TRP A 315 -2.64 7.22 15.88
C TRP A 315 -2.86 5.74 16.19
N ILE A 316 -3.25 4.94 15.19
CA ILE A 316 -3.56 3.52 15.35
C ILE A 316 -2.30 2.66 15.28
N CYS A 317 -1.42 2.94 14.30
CA CYS A 317 -0.15 2.26 14.09
C CYS A 317 -0.26 0.73 14.01
N GLU A 318 -1.07 0.22 13.09
CA GLU A 318 -1.23 -1.21 12.85
C GLU A 318 0.12 -1.89 12.60
N HIS A 319 1.07 -1.21 11.94
CA HIS A 319 2.43 -1.72 11.72
C HIS A 319 3.23 -1.95 13.01
N ARG A 320 2.82 -1.37 14.14
CA ARG A 320 3.41 -1.59 15.47
C ARG A 320 2.70 -2.66 16.28
N TRP A 321 1.61 -3.25 15.78
CA TRP A 321 0.95 -4.37 16.45
C TRP A 321 1.83 -5.61 16.36
N ARG A 322 2.01 -6.33 17.48
CA ARG A 322 2.89 -7.50 17.56
C ARG A 322 2.58 -8.53 16.49
N GLU A 323 1.30 -8.87 16.36
CA GLU A 323 0.82 -9.84 15.39
C GLU A 323 1.16 -9.45 13.95
N ILE A 324 1.35 -8.16 13.68
CA ILE A 324 1.66 -7.64 12.34
C ILE A 324 3.17 -7.59 12.12
N TYR A 325 3.94 -6.92 12.98
CA TYR A 325 5.40 -6.82 12.77
C TYR A 325 6.10 -8.17 12.87
N ASN A 326 5.59 -9.09 13.70
CA ASN A 326 6.15 -10.44 13.76
C ASN A 326 5.82 -11.25 12.52
N MET A 327 4.66 -11.00 11.89
CA MET A 327 4.33 -11.64 10.61
C MET A 327 5.12 -11.06 9.42
N VAL A 328 5.60 -9.82 9.53
CA VAL A 328 6.60 -9.27 8.59
C VAL A 328 7.93 -10.02 8.75
N GLY A 329 8.36 -10.31 9.98
CA GLY A 329 9.50 -11.19 10.26
C GLY A 329 9.28 -12.63 9.77
N PHE A 330 8.08 -13.19 9.96
CA PHE A 330 7.72 -14.50 9.41
C PHE A 330 7.89 -14.52 7.89
N ARG A 331 7.37 -13.49 7.18
CA ARG A 331 7.47 -13.36 5.72
C ARG A 331 8.92 -13.31 5.25
N GLU A 332 9.80 -12.61 5.99
CA GLU A 332 11.24 -12.58 5.72
C GLU A 332 11.84 -13.99 5.82
N VAL A 333 11.62 -14.68 6.93
CA VAL A 333 12.17 -16.03 7.19
C VAL A 333 11.74 -17.00 6.09
N VAL A 334 10.46 -16.99 5.73
CA VAL A 334 9.91 -17.91 4.73
C VAL A 334 10.10 -17.45 3.29
N SER A 335 10.89 -16.39 3.05
CA SER A 335 11.17 -15.90 1.70
C SER A 335 11.73 -17.01 0.80
N GLY A 336 11.25 -17.05 -0.45
CA GLY A 336 11.64 -18.02 -1.48
C GLY A 336 10.92 -19.37 -1.43
N THR A 337 9.99 -19.62 -0.50
CA THR A 337 9.25 -20.90 -0.42
C THR A 337 7.84 -20.81 -1.03
N GLY A 338 7.26 -21.94 -1.41
CA GLY A 338 5.84 -22.07 -1.77
C GLY A 338 4.94 -22.29 -0.56
N VAL A 339 3.64 -22.50 -0.79
CA VAL A 339 2.71 -23.05 0.20
C VAL A 339 2.76 -24.58 0.09
N ASP A 340 2.97 -25.25 1.22
CA ASP A 340 3.11 -26.70 1.31
C ASP A 340 2.20 -27.23 2.44
N ASN A 341 1.88 -28.53 2.39
CA ASN A 341 1.08 -29.25 3.40
C ASN A 341 -0.18 -28.49 3.87
N TRP A 342 -0.98 -28.04 2.91
CA TRP A 342 -2.27 -27.42 3.20
C TRP A 342 -3.20 -28.41 3.93
N TRP A 343 -3.76 -27.96 5.05
CA TRP A 343 -4.78 -28.66 5.82
C TRP A 343 -6.01 -27.76 5.98
N SER A 344 -7.18 -28.39 6.04
CA SER A 344 -8.45 -27.75 6.32
C SER A 344 -9.38 -28.71 7.07
N ASN A 345 -10.24 -28.17 7.93
CA ASN A 345 -11.34 -28.93 8.54
C ASN A 345 -12.62 -28.95 7.67
N ASP A 346 -12.49 -28.62 6.38
CA ASP A 346 -13.60 -28.43 5.45
C ASP A 346 -14.57 -27.27 5.78
N ASP A 347 -14.14 -26.35 6.65
CA ASP A 347 -14.90 -25.18 7.08
C ASP A 347 -14.00 -23.94 7.31
N GLN A 348 -13.92 -23.43 8.55
CA GLN A 348 -13.20 -22.21 8.91
C GLN A 348 -11.88 -22.45 9.64
N GLN A 349 -11.31 -23.65 9.55
CA GLN A 349 -9.98 -23.92 10.08
C GLN A 349 -9.09 -24.33 8.93
N ILE A 350 -7.94 -23.66 8.80
CA ILE A 350 -6.93 -23.97 7.78
C ILE A 350 -5.55 -23.89 8.42
N ALA A 351 -4.60 -24.64 7.87
CA ALA A 351 -3.19 -24.53 8.21
C ALA A 351 -2.34 -24.83 6.99
N PHE A 352 -1.13 -24.27 6.95
CA PHE A 352 -0.16 -24.61 5.92
C PHE A 352 1.26 -24.28 6.39
N CYS A 353 2.24 -24.91 5.77
CA CYS A 353 3.64 -24.56 5.94
C CYS A 353 4.15 -23.78 4.72
N ARG A 354 5.24 -23.06 4.92
CA ARG A 354 5.97 -22.34 3.89
C ARG A 354 7.36 -22.97 3.75
N GLY A 355 7.45 -24.01 2.92
CA GLY A 355 8.60 -24.91 2.93
C GLY A 355 8.86 -25.49 4.32
N ASN A 356 10.12 -25.64 4.69
CA ASN A 356 10.54 -26.09 6.01
C ASN A 356 10.88 -24.94 6.98
N LYS A 357 10.35 -23.73 6.72
CA LYS A 357 10.78 -22.50 7.41
C LYS A 357 9.72 -21.86 8.30
N GLY A 358 8.43 -22.08 8.02
CA GLY A 358 7.35 -21.50 8.81
C GLY A 358 6.08 -22.31 8.69
N PHE A 359 5.25 -22.25 9.73
CA PHE A 359 3.94 -22.90 9.80
C PHE A 359 2.93 -21.92 10.38
N ILE A 360 1.71 -21.93 9.86
CA ILE A 360 0.63 -21.07 10.34
C ILE A 360 -0.69 -21.81 10.34
N VAL A 361 -1.54 -21.50 11.33
CA VAL A 361 -2.87 -22.06 11.50
C VAL A 361 -3.86 -20.93 11.79
N PHE A 362 -5.05 -21.04 11.20
CA PHE A 362 -6.15 -20.10 11.37
C PHE A 362 -7.40 -20.84 11.81
N THR A 363 -8.19 -20.19 12.67
CA THR A 363 -9.57 -20.57 12.94
C THR A 363 -10.42 -19.32 13.03
N ASN A 364 -11.47 -19.23 12.21
CA ASN A 364 -12.47 -18.17 12.37
C ASN A 364 -13.44 -18.48 13.53
N TRP A 365 -13.72 -19.77 13.75
CA TRP A 365 -14.48 -20.27 14.90
C TRP A 365 -14.17 -21.73 15.21
N GLY A 366 -14.44 -22.10 16.47
CA GLY A 366 -14.13 -23.42 17.00
C GLY A 366 -12.64 -23.58 17.34
N ASP A 367 -12.36 -24.49 18.27
CA ASP A 367 -11.00 -24.80 18.68
C ASP A 367 -10.30 -25.67 17.62
N VAL A 368 -9.02 -25.42 17.39
CA VAL A 368 -8.15 -26.34 16.64
C VAL A 368 -7.43 -27.23 17.65
N LYS A 369 -7.80 -28.52 17.69
CA LYS A 369 -7.17 -29.55 18.54
C LYS A 369 -6.74 -30.71 17.65
N GLN A 370 -5.67 -30.52 16.88
CA GLN A 370 -5.22 -31.42 15.82
C GLN A 370 -3.70 -31.58 15.84
N ASP A 371 -3.22 -32.79 15.54
CA ASP A 371 -1.82 -33.05 15.25
C ASP A 371 -1.57 -32.83 13.76
N LEU A 372 -0.84 -31.75 13.42
CA LEU A 372 -0.63 -31.30 12.05
C LEU A 372 0.84 -31.44 11.63
N GLN A 373 1.09 -31.82 10.38
CA GLN A 373 2.42 -31.80 9.79
C GLN A 373 2.86 -30.36 9.54
N THR A 374 3.85 -29.87 10.31
CA THR A 374 4.32 -28.49 10.25
C THR A 374 5.42 -28.25 9.22
N CYS A 375 6.03 -29.32 8.70
CA CYS A 375 7.20 -29.27 7.79
C CYS A 375 8.49 -28.73 8.43
N LEU A 376 8.42 -28.28 9.68
CA LEU A 376 9.53 -27.69 10.40
C LEU A 376 10.45 -28.78 10.96
N PRO A 377 11.75 -28.49 11.10
CA PRO A 377 12.65 -29.34 11.88
C PRO A 377 12.12 -29.54 13.32
N PRO A 378 12.41 -30.68 13.97
CA PRO A 378 12.05 -30.91 15.36
C PRO A 378 12.60 -29.81 16.28
N GLY A 379 11.75 -29.23 17.13
CA GLY A 379 12.13 -28.16 18.03
C GLY A 379 10.94 -27.56 18.77
N ILE A 380 11.23 -26.63 19.68
CA ILE A 380 10.23 -25.81 20.37
C ILE A 380 10.20 -24.46 19.67
N TYR A 381 9.02 -24.04 19.22
CA TYR A 381 8.80 -22.79 18.50
C TYR A 381 7.91 -21.86 19.33
N CYS A 382 8.22 -20.57 19.31
CA CYS A 382 7.39 -19.55 19.94
C CYS A 382 6.32 -19.09 18.95
N ASP A 383 5.07 -18.99 19.42
CA ASP A 383 4.00 -18.39 18.64
C ASP A 383 4.18 -16.87 18.58
N VAL A 384 4.53 -16.38 17.39
CA VAL A 384 4.85 -14.97 17.17
C VAL A 384 3.61 -14.06 17.15
N ILE A 385 2.40 -14.64 17.18
CA ILE A 385 1.14 -13.91 17.33
C ILE A 385 0.90 -13.58 18.82
N SER A 386 0.97 -14.58 19.70
CA SER A 386 0.74 -14.38 21.13
C SER A 386 1.90 -13.73 21.88
N GLY A 387 3.14 -13.91 21.42
CA GLY A 387 4.33 -13.39 22.11
C GLY A 387 5.57 -13.29 21.22
N ASP A 388 6.73 -13.29 21.87
CA ASP A 388 8.05 -13.10 21.28
C ASP A 388 9.05 -14.12 21.85
N LEU A 389 10.20 -14.27 21.19
CA LEU A 389 11.35 -14.99 21.75
C LEU A 389 12.23 -14.01 22.55
N GLU A 390 12.14 -14.07 23.87
CA GLU A 390 12.92 -13.20 24.77
C GLU A 390 13.85 -14.02 25.66
N LYS A 391 15.16 -13.76 25.57
CA LYS A 391 16.18 -14.42 26.40
C LYS A 391 16.08 -15.95 26.40
N GLY A 392 15.70 -16.52 25.26
CA GLY A 392 15.57 -17.98 25.06
C GLY A 392 14.24 -18.59 25.49
N ASN A 393 13.25 -17.78 25.90
CA ASN A 393 11.91 -18.25 26.28
C ASN A 393 10.83 -17.57 25.42
N CYS A 394 9.72 -18.26 25.22
CA CYS A 394 8.51 -17.68 24.61
C CYS A 394 7.73 -16.90 25.69
N THR A 395 7.27 -15.69 25.35
CA THR A 395 6.50 -14.83 26.26
C THR A 395 5.00 -14.97 26.15
#